data_AF-A0A3R6MW55-F1
#
_entry.id   AF-A0A3R6MW55-F1
#
_cell.length_a   1.000
_cell.length_b   1.000
_cell.length_c   1.000
_cell.angle_alpha   90.00
_cell.angle_beta   90.00
_cell.angle_gamma   90.00
#
_symmetry.space_group_name_H-M   'P 1'
#
loop_
_entity.id
_entity.type
_entity.pdbx_description
1 polymer ?
#
loop_
_entity_poly.entity_id
_entity_poly.type
_entity_poly.pdbx_seq_one_letter_code
_entity_poly.pdbx_strand_id
1 'polypeptide(L)'
;MTDFETWLHDFGYDHILRMLEIRRPGQYTPYEIDKKFEDESLYIDNHFRHIQIKEAIELPDKDILIGFREIYDSESFEKDWDESVVYYKKLSEIELTYFPCDDNIENWE
;
A
#
# COMPACT_ATOMS: atom_id res chain seq x y z
N MET A 1 20.75 -7.11 -3.49
CA MET A 1 19.31 -7.22 -3.18
C MET A 1 19.23 -7.19 -1.67
N THR A 2 18.75 -6.08 -1.12
CA THR A 2 18.40 -5.94 0.29
C THR A 2 17.09 -6.69 0.48
N ASP A 3 16.96 -7.54 1.50
CA ASP A 3 15.66 -8.16 1.80
C ASP A 3 14.66 -7.09 2.24
N PHE A 4 13.36 -7.41 2.14
CA PHE A 4 12.31 -6.43 2.40
C PHE A 4 12.33 -5.95 3.84
N GLU A 5 12.69 -6.82 4.79
CA GLU A 5 12.83 -6.44 6.21
C GLU A 5 13.93 -5.38 6.40
N THR A 6 15.09 -5.54 5.76
CA THR A 6 16.17 -4.54 5.85
C THR A 6 15.76 -3.24 5.17
N TRP A 7 15.06 -3.29 4.02
CA TRP A 7 14.54 -2.07 3.38
C TRP A 7 13.52 -1.35 4.27
N LEU A 8 12.60 -2.10 4.88
CA LEU A 8 11.58 -1.55 5.74
C LEU A 8 12.17 -0.94 7.02
N HIS A 9 13.15 -1.62 7.62
CA HIS A 9 13.87 -1.12 8.79
C HIS A 9 14.69 0.12 8.48
N ASP A 10 15.36 0.17 7.32
CA ASP A 10 16.25 1.29 6.98
C ASP A 10 15.50 2.50 6.40
N PHE A 11 14.33 2.30 5.80
CA PHE A 11 13.64 3.33 4.99
C PHE A 11 12.11 3.29 4.99
N GLY A 12 11.45 2.27 5.56
CA GLY A 12 10.02 2.07 5.31
C GLY A 12 9.09 2.62 6.39
N TYR A 13 9.50 2.54 7.66
CA TYR A 13 8.61 2.84 8.79
C TYR A 13 8.30 4.34 8.96
N ASP A 14 9.24 5.21 8.63
CA ASP A 14 9.12 6.66 8.87
C ASP A 14 8.48 7.42 7.71
N HIS A 15 8.18 6.75 6.60
CA HIS A 15 7.80 7.37 5.34
C HIS A 15 6.36 7.12 4.95
N ILE A 16 5.76 8.11 4.29
CA ILE A 16 4.47 7.95 3.64
C ILE A 16 4.69 7.29 2.27
N LEU A 17 4.01 6.16 2.07
CA LEU A 17 4.06 5.40 0.83
C LEU A 17 2.73 5.52 0.11
N ARG A 18 2.78 5.58 -1.21
CA ARG A 18 1.62 5.41 -2.07
C ARG A 18 1.40 3.94 -2.35
N MET A 19 0.20 3.46 -2.08
CA MET A 19 -0.24 2.10 -2.30
C MET A 19 -1.27 2.06 -3.43
N LEU A 20 -1.10 1.11 -4.35
CA LEU A 20 -2.13 0.66 -5.28
C LEU A 20 -2.44 -0.82 -5.03
N GLU A 21 -3.71 -1.18 -5.11
CA GLU A 21 -4.14 -2.58 -5.00
C GLU A 21 -4.20 -3.22 -6.39
N ILE A 22 -3.52 -4.35 -6.57
CA ILE A 22 -3.45 -5.07 -7.85
C ILE A 22 -4.71 -5.93 -8.02
N ARG A 23 -5.30 -5.92 -9.22
CA ARG A 23 -6.46 -6.77 -9.56
C ARG A 23 -6.06 -8.23 -9.59
N ARG A 24 -6.88 -9.06 -8.96
CA ARG A 24 -6.73 -10.52 -8.96
C ARG A 24 -7.63 -11.20 -9.99
N PRO A 25 -7.26 -12.40 -10.45
CA PRO A 25 -8.15 -13.26 -11.22
C PRO A 25 -9.49 -13.42 -10.49
N GLY A 26 -10.60 -13.12 -11.18
CA GLY A 26 -11.95 -13.14 -10.61
C GLY A 26 -12.49 -11.79 -10.13
N GLN A 27 -11.67 -10.73 -10.11
CA GLN A 27 -12.14 -9.35 -9.86
C GLN A 27 -12.51 -8.60 -11.16
N TYR A 28 -12.20 -9.19 -12.31
CA TYR A 28 -12.67 -8.72 -13.60
C TYR A 28 -14.15 -9.09 -13.79
N THR A 29 -14.95 -8.11 -14.16
CA THR A 29 -16.36 -8.33 -14.49
C THR A 29 -16.47 -9.22 -15.74
N PRO A 30 -17.56 -10.01 -15.89
CA PRO A 30 -17.77 -10.79 -17.10
C PRO A 30 -17.76 -9.95 -18.38
N TYR A 31 -18.22 -8.70 -18.29
CA TYR A 31 -18.14 -7.72 -19.38
C TYR A 31 -16.70 -7.39 -19.77
N GLU A 32 -15.80 -7.20 -18.79
CA GLU A 32 -14.40 -6.89 -19.07
C GLU A 32 -13.68 -8.04 -19.77
N ILE A 33 -13.96 -9.27 -19.33
CA ILE A 33 -13.41 -10.50 -19.91
C ILE A 33 -13.92 -10.69 -21.36
N ASP A 34 -15.21 -10.52 -21.58
CA ASP A 34 -15.85 -10.70 -22.91
C ASP A 34 -15.36 -9.67 -23.94
N LYS A 35 -15.14 -8.43 -23.47
CA LYS A 35 -14.66 -7.33 -24.32
C LYS A 35 -13.17 -7.37 -24.62
N LYS A 36 -12.41 -8.28 -24.00
CA LYS A 36 -10.95 -8.35 -24.14
C LYS A 36 -10.31 -6.97 -24.02
N PHE A 37 -10.71 -6.18 -23.02
CA PHE A 37 -10.12 -4.85 -22.84
C PHE A 37 -8.60 -5.02 -22.74
N GLU A 38 -7.89 -4.60 -23.78
CA GLU A 38 -6.42 -4.58 -23.84
C GLU A 38 -5.85 -3.57 -22.83
N ASP A 39 -6.70 -2.69 -22.32
CA ASP A 39 -6.44 -1.81 -21.19
C ASP A 39 -6.78 -2.55 -19.89
N GLU A 40 -6.00 -3.58 -19.59
CA GLU A 40 -5.99 -4.20 -18.28
C GLU A 40 -5.54 -3.13 -17.28
N SER A 41 -6.49 -2.42 -16.64
CA SER A 41 -6.12 -1.60 -15.49
C SER A 41 -5.61 -2.57 -14.44
N LEU A 42 -4.28 -2.68 -14.33
CA LEU A 42 -3.58 -3.61 -13.43
C LEU A 42 -4.05 -3.43 -11.98
N TYR A 43 -4.58 -2.26 -11.65
CA TYR A 43 -5.04 -1.88 -10.33
C TYR A 43 -6.57 -1.86 -10.20
N ILE A 44 -7.05 -2.14 -8.99
CA ILE A 44 -8.48 -2.09 -8.64
C ILE A 44 -9.01 -0.66 -8.82
N ASP A 45 -8.20 0.32 -8.43
CA ASP A 45 -8.44 1.74 -8.58
C ASP A 45 -7.14 2.42 -9.03
N ASN A 46 -7.26 3.51 -9.78
CA ASN A 46 -6.13 4.30 -10.25
C ASN A 46 -5.73 5.41 -9.26
N HIS A 47 -6.43 5.51 -8.12
CA HIS A 47 -6.11 6.47 -7.05
C HIS A 47 -5.15 5.85 -6.05
N PHE A 48 -4.04 6.55 -5.80
CA PHE A 48 -3.09 6.19 -4.76
C PHE A 48 -3.72 6.36 -3.38
N ARG A 49 -3.59 5.33 -2.54
CA ARG A 49 -3.83 5.46 -1.10
C ARG A 49 -2.50 5.74 -0.42
N HIS A 50 -2.46 6.75 0.44
CA HIS A 50 -1.26 7.04 1.19
C HIS A 50 -1.29 6.28 2.49
N ILE A 51 -0.19 5.62 2.81
CA ILE A 51 -0.10 4.71 3.94
C ILE A 51 1.20 4.90 4.69
N GLN A 52 1.19 4.52 5.97
CA GLN A 52 2.40 4.24 6.73
C GLN A 52 2.41 2.78 7.15
N ILE A 53 3.57 2.14 7.06
CA ILE A 53 3.73 0.74 7.45
C ILE A 53 4.02 0.68 8.95
N LYS A 54 3.31 -0.19 9.65
CA LYS A 54 3.54 -0.50 11.07
C LYS A 54 4.47 -1.69 11.24
N GLU A 55 4.25 -2.72 10.42
CA GLU A 55 4.93 -3.99 10.55
C GLU A 55 4.89 -4.76 9.22
N ALA A 56 5.86 -5.65 9.04
CA ALA A 56 5.86 -6.64 7.98
C ALA A 56 6.17 -8.02 8.57
N ILE A 57 5.40 -9.01 8.16
CA ILE A 57 5.48 -10.37 8.68
C ILE A 57 5.68 -11.32 7.50
N GLU A 58 6.79 -12.07 7.48
CA GLU A 58 6.98 -13.14 6.51
C GLU A 58 5.99 -14.29 6.79
N LEU A 59 5.21 -14.65 5.78
CA LEU A 59 4.23 -15.73 5.83
C LEU A 59 4.87 -17.08 5.41
N PRO A 60 4.25 -18.22 5.74
CA PRO A 60 4.78 -19.54 5.36
C PRO A 60 4.93 -19.77 3.85
N ASP A 61 4.21 -19.02 3.01
CA ASP A 61 4.33 -19.03 1.55
C ASP A 61 5.45 -18.13 1.01
N LYS A 62 6.26 -17.53 1.91
CA LYS A 62 7.32 -16.54 1.63
C LYS A 62 6.81 -15.20 1.08
N ASP A 63 5.50 -15.00 1.13
CA ASP A 63 4.94 -13.67 0.92
C ASP A 63 5.06 -12.84 2.20
N ILE A 64 4.88 -11.53 2.09
CA ILE A 64 5.00 -10.61 3.21
C ILE A 64 3.64 -10.01 3.49
N LEU A 65 3.15 -10.18 4.70
CA LEU A 65 1.95 -9.49 5.17
C LEU A 65 2.35 -8.13 5.74
N ILE A 66 1.84 -7.06 5.15
CA ILE A 66 2.10 -5.68 5.58
C ILE A 66 0.93 -5.19 6.41
N GLY A 67 1.21 -4.81 7.65
CA GLY A 67 0.31 -4.05 8.51
C GLY A 67 0.54 -2.56 8.31
N PHE A 68 -0.50 -1.81 7.98
CA PHE A 68 -0.39 -0.38 7.68
C PHE A 68 -1.62 0.41 8.14
N ARG A 69 -1.49 1.73 8.23
CA ARG A 69 -2.61 2.66 8.38
C ARG A 69 -2.74 3.52 7.14
N GLU A 70 -3.95 3.99 6.84
CA GLU A 70 -4.18 4.95 5.77
C GLU A 70 -4.07 6.38 6.31
N ILE A 71 -3.45 7.27 5.53
CA ILE A 71 -3.28 8.69 5.82
C ILE A 71 -4.19 9.47 4.87
N TYR A 72 -5.14 10.19 5.43
CA TYR A 72 -6.09 11.02 4.66
C TYR A 72 -5.83 12.51 4.80
N ASP A 73 -5.32 12.93 5.95
CA ASP A 73 -5.11 14.31 6.36
C ASP A 73 -4.00 14.38 7.44
N SER A 74 -3.64 15.60 7.83
CA SER A 74 -2.67 15.89 8.89
C SER A 74 -3.07 15.28 10.24
N GLU A 75 -4.36 15.25 10.59
CA GLU A 75 -4.83 14.59 11.82
C GLU A 75 -4.54 13.08 11.83
N SER A 76 -4.68 12.43 10.67
CA SER A 76 -4.38 11.01 10.50
C SER A 76 -2.89 10.72 10.61
N PHE A 77 -2.05 11.67 10.20
CA PHE A 77 -0.60 11.59 10.33
C PHE A 77 -0.13 11.69 11.80
N GLU A 78 -0.67 12.65 12.55
CA GLU A 78 -0.28 12.91 13.94
C GLU A 78 -0.85 11.90 14.95
N LYS A 79 -1.85 11.10 14.57
CA LYS A 79 -2.41 10.08 15.45
C LYS A 79 -1.37 9.07 15.90
N ASP A 80 -1.50 8.60 17.13
CA ASP A 80 -0.71 7.47 17.61
C ASP A 80 -1.15 6.16 16.94
N TRP A 81 -0.23 5.21 16.83
CA TRP A 81 -0.50 3.88 16.27
C TRP A 81 -1.56 3.10 17.06
N ASP A 82 -1.72 3.38 18.35
CA ASP A 82 -2.71 2.73 19.22
C ASP A 82 -4.14 3.25 18.98
N GLU A 83 -4.27 4.43 18.38
CA GLU A 83 -5.56 5.04 18.02
C GLU A 83 -5.92 4.81 16.53
N SER A 84 -4.99 4.24 15.76
CA SER A 84 -5.11 4.04 14.32
C SER A 84 -5.69 2.65 13.98
N VAL A 85 -6.57 2.59 12.98
CA VAL A 85 -7.00 1.30 12.40
C VAL A 85 -5.86 0.74 11.56
N VAL A 86 -5.43 -0.48 11.89
CA VAL A 86 -4.39 -1.19 11.13
C VAL A 86 -5.04 -2.16 10.15
N TYR A 87 -4.75 -1.96 8.88
CA TYR A 87 -5.14 -2.82 7.76
C TYR A 87 -4.01 -3.77 7.40
N TYR A 88 -4.36 -4.91 6.82
CA TYR A 88 -3.38 -5.91 6.39
C TYR A 88 -3.59 -6.30 4.93
N LYS A 89 -2.50 -6.30 4.16
CA LYS A 89 -2.46 -6.78 2.77
C LYS A 89 -1.17 -7.56 2.52
N LYS A 90 -1.22 -8.53 1.62
CA LYS A 90 0.02 -9.19 1.17
C LYS A 90 0.76 -8.27 0.22
N LEU A 91 2.09 -8.27 0.28
CA LEU A 91 2.94 -7.48 -0.61
C LEU A 91 2.74 -7.89 -2.06
N SER A 92 2.45 -9.15 -2.35
CA SER A 92 2.10 -9.61 -3.71
C SER A 92 0.78 -9.04 -4.26
N GLU A 93 -0.05 -8.42 -3.42
CA GLU A 93 -1.38 -7.88 -3.78
C GLU A 93 -1.36 -6.36 -3.97
N ILE A 94 -0.24 -5.71 -3.66
CA ILE A 94 -0.14 -4.25 -3.65
C ILE A 94 1.17 -3.80 -4.30
N GLU A 95 1.16 -2.58 -4.81
CA GLU A 95 2.36 -1.89 -5.24
C GLU A 95 2.62 -0.71 -4.31
N LEU A 96 3.85 -0.58 -3.83
CA LEU A 96 4.28 0.49 -2.93
C LEU A 96 5.29 1.39 -3.64
N THR A 97 5.03 2.68 -3.65
CA THR A 97 5.94 3.68 -4.20
C THR A 97 6.20 4.78 -3.18
N TYR A 98 7.45 5.19 -3.05
CA TYR A 98 7.85 6.29 -2.19
C TYR A 98 8.08 7.57 -3.01
N PHE A 99 7.51 8.69 -2.54
CA PHE A 99 7.80 10.02 -3.06
C PHE A 99 8.16 10.96 -1.91
N PRO A 100 9.36 11.59 -1.92
CA PRO A 100 9.77 12.47 -0.82
C PRO A 100 8.86 13.67 -0.56
N CYS A 101 8.05 14.07 -1.54
CA CYS A 101 7.06 15.13 -1.33
C CYS A 101 5.94 14.72 -0.36
N ASP A 102 5.63 13.43 -0.25
CA ASP A 102 4.51 12.97 0.55
C ASP A 102 4.81 13.05 2.05
N ASP A 103 6.09 13.04 2.45
CA ASP A 103 6.51 13.23 3.83
C ASP A 103 6.37 14.68 4.32
N ASN A 104 6.13 15.64 3.42
CA ASN A 104 5.91 17.03 3.82
C ASN A 104 4.48 17.21 4.34
N ILE A 105 4.35 17.41 5.65
CA ILE A 105 3.08 17.62 6.37
C ILE A 105 2.25 18.77 5.76
N GLU A 106 2.90 19.79 5.19
CA GLU A 106 2.19 20.90 4.51
C GLU A 106 1.33 20.44 3.32
N ASN A 107 1.60 19.25 2.75
CA ASN A 107 0.78 18.67 1.68
C ASN A 107 -0.49 17.98 2.21
N TRP A 108 -0.69 17.93 3.52
CA TRP A 108 -1.77 17.26 4.23
C TRP A 108 -2.68 18.21 5.03
N GLU A 109 -2.52 19.53 4.84
CA GLU A 109 -3.38 20.60 5.39
C GLU A 109 -4.66 20.85 4.57
#